data_AF-A0A356ANE0-F1
#
_entry.id   AF-A0A356ANE0-F1
#
_cell.length_a   1.000
_cell.length_b   1.000
_cell.length_c   1.000
_cell.angle_alpha   90.00
_cell.angle_beta   90.00
_cell.angle_gamma   90.00
#
_symmetry.space_group_name_H-M   'P 1'
#
loop_
_entity.id
_entity.type
_entity.pdbx_description
1 polymer ?
#
loop_
_entity_poly.entity_id
_entity_poly.type
_entity_poly.pdbx_seq_one_letter_code
_entity_poly.pdbx_strand_id
1 'polypeptide(L)'
;SVAAQAIAFATYAQFFLPISGIQQKLLAVAVLAFILVMNVISTKCGGVIQILATVGKLIPVIAIICFGLFSGAAPGAAGMEVPQAGAGFGVAILGTLWAYDGWISVTNMAGELKNPAKTLPRVISFGVAAVILIYALFNVAIFKILPLDVVAVSSTPGAQAAEVLFGKGGGIFLTAGIMVSVFGALNGYLMTAARVPQAMGERDQLPFSRILGRVHPRLRTPANALIFQSLLAVVYIFSGTFNTLTDLLVFVLWIFFTMGVFGVFLLRKKNPPQEGRYRVPLYPITPIVGIVGGIYILISTIVSDPVRS
;
A
#
# COMPACT_ATOMS: atom_id res chain seq x y z
N SER A 1 4.06 -3.87 -6.77
CA SER A 1 4.33 -3.32 -5.42
C SER A 1 5.60 -3.81 -4.73
N VAL A 2 5.97 -5.10 -4.78
CA VAL A 2 7.22 -5.59 -4.12
C VAL A 2 8.48 -4.87 -4.62
N ALA A 3 8.69 -4.80 -5.94
CA ALA A 3 9.82 -4.05 -6.52
C ALA A 3 9.79 -2.55 -6.13
N ALA A 4 8.60 -1.93 -6.09
CA ALA A 4 8.38 -0.55 -5.68
C ALA A 4 9.00 -0.26 -4.31
N GLN A 5 8.62 -1.07 -3.33
CA GLN A 5 9.00 -0.87 -1.95
C GLN A 5 10.49 -1.16 -1.76
N ALA A 6 11.05 -2.12 -2.49
CA ALA A 6 12.50 -2.36 -2.48
C ALA A 6 13.29 -1.16 -3.03
N ILE A 7 12.84 -0.56 -4.13
CA ILE A 7 13.47 0.66 -4.70
C ILE A 7 13.28 1.86 -3.77
N ALA A 8 12.08 2.04 -3.21
CA ALA A 8 11.80 3.11 -2.27
C ALA A 8 12.72 3.02 -1.05
N PHE A 9 12.93 1.81 -0.51
CA PHE A 9 13.86 1.57 0.60
C PHE A 9 15.28 2.02 0.24
N ALA A 10 15.76 1.61 -0.93
CA ALA A 10 17.08 1.99 -1.40
C ALA A 10 17.20 3.50 -1.70
N THR A 11 16.10 4.16 -2.09
CA THR A 11 16.05 5.61 -2.32
C THR A 11 16.16 6.37 -1.00
N TYR A 12 15.40 6.00 0.03
CA TYR A 12 15.53 6.63 1.35
C TYR A 12 16.86 6.32 2.03
N ALA A 13 17.49 5.18 1.73
CA ALA A 13 18.84 4.87 2.20
C ALA A 13 19.90 5.86 1.68
N GLN A 14 19.65 6.55 0.55
CA GLN A 14 20.55 7.57 -0.01
C GLN A 14 20.77 8.75 0.94
N PHE A 15 19.79 9.01 1.80
CA PHE A 15 19.90 10.05 2.82
C PHE A 15 21.04 9.77 3.82
N PHE A 16 21.34 8.48 4.08
CA PHE A 16 22.38 8.06 5.03
C PHE A 16 23.68 7.63 4.35
N LEU A 17 23.58 7.03 3.17
CA LEU A 17 24.70 6.48 2.42
C LEU A 17 24.64 7.04 1.00
N PRO A 18 25.68 7.74 0.50
CA PRO A 18 25.67 8.28 -0.85
C PRO A 18 25.83 7.15 -1.90
N ILE A 19 24.75 6.43 -2.16
CA ILE A 19 24.66 5.33 -3.12
C ILE A 19 23.91 5.78 -4.37
N SER A 20 24.40 5.43 -5.55
CA SER A 20 23.76 5.85 -6.81
C SER A 20 23.75 4.74 -7.87
N GLY A 21 22.78 4.85 -8.80
CA GLY A 21 22.67 3.97 -9.97
C GLY A 21 22.59 2.49 -9.60
N ILE A 22 23.64 1.74 -9.94
CA ILE A 22 23.69 0.30 -9.73
C ILE A 22 23.70 -0.09 -8.25
N GLN A 23 24.34 0.72 -7.38
CA GLN A 23 24.42 0.44 -5.94
C GLN A 23 23.04 0.49 -5.28
N GLN A 24 22.19 1.42 -5.70
CA GLN A 24 20.80 1.51 -5.26
C GLN A 24 20.00 0.26 -5.67
N LYS A 25 20.16 -0.20 -6.92
CA LYS A 25 19.51 -1.43 -7.40
C LYS A 25 19.99 -2.66 -6.63
N LEU A 26 21.29 -2.77 -6.37
CA LEU A 26 21.85 -3.87 -5.59
C LEU A 26 21.34 -3.87 -4.14
N LEU A 27 21.22 -2.70 -3.50
CA LEU A 27 20.63 -2.61 -2.16
C LEU A 27 19.15 -3.01 -2.16
N ALA A 28 18.38 -2.60 -3.17
CA ALA A 28 16.98 -3.02 -3.32
C ALA A 28 16.86 -4.55 -3.47
N VAL A 29 17.74 -5.18 -4.26
CA VAL A 29 17.78 -6.65 -4.37
C VAL A 29 18.21 -7.31 -3.07
N ALA A 30 19.19 -6.74 -2.35
CA ALA A 30 19.67 -7.28 -1.09
C ALA A 30 18.58 -7.28 0.00
N VAL A 31 17.84 -6.17 0.15
CA VAL A 31 16.74 -6.10 1.14
C VAL A 31 15.58 -7.03 0.76
N LEU A 32 15.27 -7.16 -0.53
CA LEU A 32 14.27 -8.11 -1.01
C LEU A 32 14.70 -9.57 -0.73
N ALA A 33 15.97 -9.91 -1.01
CA ALA A 33 16.51 -11.23 -0.75
C ALA A 33 16.49 -11.57 0.75
N PHE A 34 16.82 -10.61 1.61
CA PHE A 34 16.74 -10.77 3.06
C PHE A 34 15.31 -11.12 3.51
N ILE A 35 14.32 -10.33 3.09
CA ILE A 35 12.91 -10.56 3.44
C ILE A 35 12.41 -11.88 2.85
N LEU A 36 12.82 -12.23 1.63
CA LEU A 36 12.50 -13.50 1.00
C LEU A 36 12.99 -14.68 1.84
N VAL A 37 14.27 -14.69 2.21
CA VAL A 37 14.87 -15.76 3.01
C VAL A 37 14.11 -15.92 4.33
N MET A 38 13.82 -14.81 5.02
CA MET A 38 13.08 -14.86 6.28
C MET A 38 11.67 -15.43 6.12
N ASN A 39 10.95 -15.02 5.07
CA ASN A 39 9.59 -15.52 4.79
C ASN A 39 9.56 -16.97 4.29
N VAL A 40 10.62 -17.43 3.62
CA VAL A 40 10.76 -18.83 3.23
C VAL A 40 11.01 -19.69 4.46
N ILE A 41 11.90 -19.27 5.37
CA ILE A 41 12.21 -19.98 6.61
C ILE A 41 10.98 -20.06 7.52
N SER A 42 10.29 -18.93 7.73
CA SER A 42 9.14 -18.90 8.64
C SER A 42 8.22 -17.72 8.34
N THR A 43 6.96 -18.02 7.98
CA THR A 43 5.90 -17.02 7.88
C THR A 43 5.59 -16.37 9.23
N LYS A 44 5.87 -17.04 10.36
CA LYS A 44 5.75 -16.44 11.71
C LYS A 44 6.77 -15.34 11.93
N CYS A 45 8.02 -15.54 11.49
CA CYS A 45 9.05 -14.49 11.55
C CYS A 45 8.65 -13.28 10.68
N GLY A 46 8.11 -13.53 9.48
CA GLY A 46 7.54 -12.48 8.64
C GLY A 46 6.41 -11.71 9.33
N GLY A 47 5.54 -12.40 10.09
CA GLY A 47 4.51 -11.76 10.90
C GLY A 47 5.06 -10.88 12.03
N VAL A 48 6.10 -11.32 12.73
CA VAL A 48 6.76 -10.52 13.78
C VAL A 48 7.40 -9.27 13.20
N ILE A 49 8.11 -9.40 12.08
CA ILE A 49 8.65 -8.25 11.34
C ILE A 49 7.54 -7.25 10.99
N GLN A 50 6.40 -7.76 10.51
CA GLN A 50 5.28 -6.92 10.15
C GLN A 50 4.77 -6.10 11.33
N ILE A 51 4.65 -6.72 12.51
CA ILE A 51 4.20 -6.05 13.73
C ILE A 51 5.21 -4.99 14.16
N LEU A 52 6.50 -5.35 14.25
CA LEU A 52 7.57 -4.43 14.63
C LEU A 52 7.65 -3.23 13.69
N ALA A 53 7.58 -3.48 12.38
CA ALA A 53 7.58 -2.40 11.39
C ALA A 53 6.31 -1.54 11.47
N THR A 54 5.16 -2.13 11.82
CA THR A 54 3.90 -1.40 12.00
C THR A 54 3.95 -0.48 13.21
N VAL A 55 4.48 -0.95 14.35
CA VAL A 55 4.70 -0.11 15.52
C VAL A 55 5.75 0.96 15.20
N GLY A 56 6.87 0.56 14.60
CA GLY A 56 7.98 1.44 14.26
C GLY A 56 7.58 2.60 13.36
N LYS A 57 6.77 2.36 12.32
CA LYS A 57 6.31 3.43 11.42
C LYS A 57 5.29 4.38 12.04
N LEU A 58 4.54 3.93 13.05
CA LEU A 58 3.56 4.77 13.72
C LEU A 58 4.21 5.79 14.65
N ILE A 59 5.37 5.50 15.23
CA ILE A 59 6.04 6.39 16.17
C ILE A 59 6.36 7.77 15.54
N PRO A 60 7.07 7.86 14.39
CA PRO A 60 7.32 9.16 13.75
C PRO A 60 6.05 9.88 13.30
N VAL A 61 5.06 9.13 12.82
CA VAL A 61 3.78 9.69 12.35
C VAL A 61 3.02 10.31 13.52
N ILE A 62 2.90 9.60 14.64
CA ILE A 62 2.25 10.10 15.84
C ILE A 62 3.04 11.28 16.42
N ALA A 63 4.37 11.24 16.40
CA ALA A 63 5.18 12.38 16.83
C ALA A 63 4.85 13.64 16.01
N ILE A 64 4.85 13.55 14.68
CA ILE A 64 4.48 14.70 13.83
C ILE A 64 3.06 15.17 14.10
N ILE A 65 2.10 14.25 14.26
CA ILE A 65 0.70 14.61 14.56
C ILE A 65 0.63 15.36 15.91
N CYS A 66 1.20 14.82 16.97
CA CYS A 66 1.14 15.43 18.30
C CYS A 66 1.86 16.79 18.30
N PHE A 67 3.14 16.81 17.93
CA PHE A 67 3.92 18.04 17.98
C PHE A 67 3.44 19.07 16.96
N GLY A 68 2.97 18.66 15.77
CA GLY A 68 2.43 19.55 14.76
C GLY A 68 1.07 20.17 15.12
N LEU A 69 0.20 19.42 15.80
CA LEU A 69 -1.09 19.96 16.24
C LEU A 69 -0.96 20.89 17.46
N PHE A 70 0.02 20.63 18.33
CA PHE A 70 0.24 21.37 19.59
C PHE A 70 1.35 22.43 19.52
N SER A 71 2.11 22.55 18.42
CA SER A 71 3.27 23.46 18.31
C SER A 71 2.94 24.96 18.33
N GLY A 72 1.67 25.36 18.40
CA GLY A 72 1.26 26.78 18.29
C GLY A 72 1.63 27.43 16.95
N ALA A 73 2.22 26.67 16.01
CA ALA A 73 2.62 27.14 14.69
C ALA A 73 1.40 27.42 13.82
N ALA A 74 1.47 28.48 13.01
CA ALA A 74 0.39 28.87 12.11
C ALA A 74 0.87 29.38 10.74
N PRO A 75 1.43 28.55 9.85
CA PRO A 75 1.50 28.90 8.43
C PRO A 75 0.44 28.12 7.63
N GLY A 76 -0.64 28.80 7.22
CA GLY A 76 -1.59 28.31 6.20
C GLY A 76 -3.03 28.01 6.64
N ALA A 77 -3.36 28.05 7.93
CA ALA A 77 -4.69 27.68 8.46
C ALA A 77 -5.89 28.52 7.96
N ALA A 78 -5.65 29.61 7.21
CA ALA A 78 -6.67 30.55 6.72
C ALA A 78 -6.92 30.49 5.20
N GLY A 79 -6.22 29.64 4.44
CA GLY A 79 -6.22 29.67 2.97
C GLY A 79 -6.71 28.41 2.27
N MET A 80 -7.44 27.51 2.96
CA MET A 80 -8.05 26.35 2.30
C MET A 80 -9.23 26.82 1.44
N GLU A 81 -8.95 27.35 0.27
CA GLU A 81 -9.96 27.51 -0.77
C GLU A 81 -10.42 26.11 -1.18
N VAL A 82 -11.72 25.84 -1.08
CA VAL A 82 -12.30 24.60 -1.61
C VAL A 82 -12.13 24.67 -3.13
N PRO A 83 -11.27 23.85 -3.75
CA PRO A 83 -11.07 23.92 -5.18
C PRO A 83 -12.40 23.55 -5.86
N GLN A 84 -12.78 24.26 -6.91
CA GLN A 84 -13.87 23.79 -7.76
C GLN A 84 -13.50 22.40 -8.29
N ALA A 85 -14.45 21.47 -8.22
CA ALA A 85 -14.29 20.13 -8.79
C ALA A 85 -13.99 20.26 -10.29
N GLY A 86 -12.73 20.04 -10.66
CA GLY A 86 -12.22 20.14 -12.03
C GLY A 86 -11.14 19.08 -12.29
N ALA A 87 -10.47 19.16 -13.45
CA ALA A 87 -9.50 18.15 -13.87
C ALA A 87 -8.37 17.87 -12.84
N GLY A 88 -7.94 18.89 -12.09
CA GLY A 88 -6.92 18.73 -11.04
C GLY A 88 -7.38 17.91 -9.82
N PHE A 89 -8.68 17.89 -9.52
CA PHE A 89 -9.23 17.11 -8.41
C PHE A 89 -9.17 15.61 -8.69
N GLY A 90 -9.41 15.21 -9.94
CA GLY A 90 -9.31 13.83 -10.40
C GLY A 90 -7.89 13.26 -10.25
N VAL A 91 -6.88 14.02 -10.69
CA VAL A 91 -5.46 13.66 -10.52
C VAL A 91 -5.08 13.57 -9.05
N ALA A 92 -5.53 14.51 -8.21
CA ALA A 92 -5.29 14.46 -6.77
C ALA A 92 -5.92 13.20 -6.14
N ILE A 93 -7.13 12.84 -6.53
CA ILE A 93 -7.77 11.59 -6.10
C ILE A 93 -6.91 10.38 -6.46
N LEU A 94 -6.41 10.28 -7.69
CA LEU A 94 -5.56 9.15 -8.10
C LEU A 94 -4.31 9.00 -7.22
N GLY A 95 -3.62 10.10 -6.94
CA GLY A 95 -2.47 10.11 -6.04
C GLY A 95 -2.84 9.68 -4.61
N THR A 96 -3.98 10.16 -4.09
CA THR A 96 -4.43 9.75 -2.75
C THR A 96 -4.85 8.29 -2.69
N LEU A 97 -5.52 7.76 -3.71
CA LEU A 97 -5.95 6.35 -3.75
C LEU A 97 -4.78 5.39 -3.70
N TRP A 98 -3.65 5.74 -4.32
CA TRP A 98 -2.43 4.95 -4.23
C TRP A 98 -1.92 4.85 -2.79
N ALA A 99 -2.01 5.94 -2.01
CA ALA A 99 -1.65 5.92 -0.60
C ALA A 99 -2.56 5.02 0.24
N TYR A 100 -3.81 4.80 -0.18
CA TYR A 100 -4.75 3.90 0.48
C TYR A 100 -4.70 2.45 -0.05
N ASP A 101 -3.93 2.17 -1.10
CA ASP A 101 -3.85 0.82 -1.68
C ASP A 101 -3.23 -0.21 -0.71
N GLY A 102 -3.65 -1.47 -0.87
CA GLY A 102 -3.16 -2.61 -0.09
C GLY A 102 -4.17 -3.18 0.91
N TRP A 103 -5.33 -2.53 1.10
CA TRP A 103 -6.41 -3.05 1.95
C TRP A 103 -6.94 -4.42 1.47
N ILE A 104 -6.93 -4.67 0.15
CA ILE A 104 -7.34 -5.94 -0.44
C ILE A 104 -6.32 -7.07 -0.19
N SER A 105 -5.05 -6.74 -0.01
CA SER A 105 -3.99 -7.75 0.17
C SER A 105 -4.25 -8.66 1.38
N VAL A 106 -4.94 -8.15 2.41
CA VAL A 106 -5.37 -8.91 3.59
C VAL A 106 -6.32 -10.06 3.21
N THR A 107 -7.13 -9.91 2.15
CA THR A 107 -8.05 -10.97 1.72
C THR A 107 -7.31 -12.17 1.13
N ASN A 108 -6.09 -12.00 0.62
CA ASN A 108 -5.29 -13.11 0.11
C ASN A 108 -4.86 -14.08 1.22
N MET A 109 -4.90 -13.64 2.48
CA MET A 109 -4.61 -14.47 3.65
C MET A 109 -5.89 -15.01 4.32
N ALA A 110 -7.06 -14.87 3.70
CA ALA A 110 -8.34 -15.32 4.25
C ALA A 110 -8.32 -16.76 4.78
N GLY A 111 -7.59 -17.67 4.10
CA GLY A 111 -7.46 -19.07 4.50
C GLY A 111 -6.68 -19.30 5.80
N GLU A 112 -5.85 -18.34 6.22
CA GLU A 112 -5.06 -18.40 7.46
C GLU A 112 -5.78 -17.74 8.66
N LEU A 113 -6.88 -17.03 8.44
CA LEU A 113 -7.64 -16.32 9.49
C LEU A 113 -8.60 -17.25 10.25
N LYS A 114 -8.70 -17.06 11.56
CA LYS A 114 -9.78 -17.66 12.37
C LYS A 114 -11.10 -16.96 12.05
N ASN A 115 -12.10 -17.72 11.60
CA ASN A 115 -13.44 -17.23 11.22
C ASN A 115 -13.40 -16.06 10.20
N PRO A 116 -12.88 -16.27 8.98
CA PRO A 116 -12.65 -15.20 8.00
C PRO A 116 -13.92 -14.41 7.66
N ALA A 117 -15.09 -15.06 7.64
CA ALA A 117 -16.38 -14.41 7.37
C ALA A 117 -16.75 -13.28 8.35
N LYS A 118 -16.27 -13.34 9.60
CA LYS A 118 -16.51 -12.30 10.61
C LYS A 118 -15.28 -11.41 10.82
N THR A 119 -14.09 -11.98 10.70
CA THR A 119 -12.83 -11.29 10.99
C THR A 119 -12.40 -10.36 9.85
N LEU A 120 -12.51 -10.78 8.59
CA LEU A 120 -12.10 -9.96 7.45
C LEU A 120 -12.84 -8.63 7.37
N PRO A 121 -14.19 -8.57 7.44
CA PRO A 121 -14.89 -7.29 7.39
C PRO A 121 -14.47 -6.34 8.50
N ARG A 122 -14.28 -6.85 9.73
CA ARG A 122 -13.87 -6.03 10.86
C ARG A 122 -12.47 -5.47 10.67
N VAL A 123 -11.49 -6.32 10.32
CA VAL A 123 -10.09 -5.90 10.17
C VAL A 123 -9.94 -4.89 9.02
N ILE A 124 -10.65 -5.09 7.90
CA ILE A 124 -10.62 -4.15 6.77
C ILE A 124 -11.28 -2.83 7.16
N SER A 125 -12.50 -2.85 7.74
CA SER A 125 -13.21 -1.63 8.10
C SER A 125 -12.47 -0.80 9.16
N PHE A 126 -12.02 -1.43 10.26
CA PHE A 126 -11.26 -0.73 11.29
C PHE A 126 -9.89 -0.27 10.77
N GLY A 127 -9.21 -1.11 9.99
CA GLY A 127 -7.92 -0.76 9.40
C GLY A 127 -8.01 0.46 8.49
N VAL A 128 -8.93 0.45 7.53
CA VAL A 128 -9.13 1.57 6.60
C VAL A 128 -9.56 2.84 7.34
N ALA A 129 -10.50 2.75 8.29
CA ALA A 129 -10.93 3.90 9.08
C ALA A 129 -9.78 4.52 9.90
N ALA A 130 -8.93 3.68 10.50
CA ALA A 130 -7.75 4.15 11.22
C ALA A 130 -6.74 4.84 10.28
N VAL A 131 -6.49 4.28 9.08
CA VAL A 131 -5.61 4.92 8.09
C VAL A 131 -6.15 6.28 7.66
N ILE A 132 -7.45 6.38 7.37
CA ILE A 132 -8.10 7.66 7.01
C ILE A 132 -7.86 8.70 8.10
N LEU A 133 -8.12 8.34 9.36
CA LEU A 133 -7.93 9.26 10.48
C LEU A 133 -6.47 9.70 10.63
N ILE A 134 -5.53 8.76 10.59
CA ILE A 134 -4.09 9.04 10.74
C ILE A 134 -3.61 9.93 9.59
N TYR A 135 -4.01 9.63 8.35
CA TYR A 135 -3.59 10.41 7.17
C TYR A 135 -4.18 11.82 7.19
N ALA A 136 -5.44 11.97 7.58
CA ALA A 136 -6.07 13.28 7.73
C ALA A 136 -5.34 14.11 8.80
N LEU A 137 -5.13 13.54 10.00
CA LEU A 137 -4.44 14.23 11.09
C LEU A 137 -2.99 14.60 10.74
N PHE A 138 -2.28 13.72 10.03
CA PHE A 138 -0.92 13.96 9.58
C PHE A 138 -0.84 15.12 8.58
N ASN A 139 -1.75 15.17 7.60
CA ASN A 139 -1.81 16.28 6.64
C ASN A 139 -2.18 17.60 7.33
N VAL A 140 -3.16 17.59 8.25
CA VAL A 140 -3.51 18.77 9.05
C VAL A 140 -2.31 19.26 9.86
N ALA A 141 -1.53 18.35 10.45
CA ALA A 141 -0.31 18.70 11.17
C ALA A 141 0.73 19.35 10.22
N ILE A 142 0.96 18.78 9.03
CA ILE A 142 1.87 19.36 8.04
C ILE A 142 1.42 20.77 7.63
N PHE A 143 0.15 20.98 7.31
CA PHE A 143 -0.39 22.30 6.93
C PHE A 143 -0.43 23.31 8.08
N LYS A 144 -0.21 22.88 9.33
CA LYS A 144 0.00 23.79 10.46
C LYS A 144 1.46 24.14 10.70
N ILE A 145 2.39 23.36 10.16
CA ILE A 145 3.84 23.55 10.35
C ILE A 145 4.45 24.27 9.15
N LEU A 146 3.97 23.98 7.94
CA LEU A 146 4.55 24.43 6.68
C LEU A 146 3.55 25.26 5.86
N PRO A 147 4.00 26.37 5.24
CA PRO A 147 3.23 27.10 4.24
C PRO A 147 2.82 26.24 3.03
N LEU A 148 1.66 26.50 2.43
CA LEU A 148 1.13 25.70 1.31
C LEU A 148 2.03 25.72 0.07
N ASP A 149 2.68 26.84 -0.21
CA ASP A 149 3.64 27.01 -1.31
C ASP A 149 4.87 26.10 -1.12
N VAL A 150 5.35 25.97 0.12
CA VAL A 150 6.45 25.05 0.46
C VAL A 150 6.01 23.61 0.28
N VAL A 151 4.81 23.25 0.75
CA VAL A 151 4.29 21.88 0.62
C VAL A 151 4.08 21.52 -0.86
N ALA A 152 3.61 22.45 -1.69
CA ALA A 152 3.31 22.21 -3.10
C ALA A 152 4.56 21.86 -3.94
N VAL A 153 5.74 22.39 -3.59
CA VAL A 153 6.98 22.13 -4.33
C VAL A 153 7.90 21.12 -3.64
N SER A 154 7.58 20.72 -2.40
CA SER A 154 8.38 19.79 -1.63
C SER A 154 8.19 18.35 -2.09
N SER A 155 9.31 17.67 -2.35
CA SER A 155 9.33 16.22 -2.60
C SER A 155 9.21 15.40 -1.31
N THR A 156 9.47 16.00 -0.14
CA THR A 156 9.47 15.33 1.17
C THR A 156 8.86 16.21 2.28
N PRO A 157 7.58 16.64 2.13
CA PRO A 157 6.95 17.59 3.03
C PRO A 157 6.93 17.12 4.50
N GLY A 158 6.79 15.81 4.74
CA GLY A 158 6.88 15.25 6.09
C GLY A 158 8.26 15.43 6.73
N ALA A 159 9.35 15.23 5.97
CA ALA A 159 10.71 15.35 6.50
C ALA A 159 11.06 16.80 6.80
N GLN A 160 10.66 17.72 5.93
CA GLN A 160 10.78 19.16 6.17
C GLN A 160 9.97 19.59 7.41
N ALA A 161 8.75 19.09 7.59
CA ALA A 161 7.97 19.36 8.79
C ALA A 161 8.66 18.84 10.07
N ALA A 162 9.27 17.66 10.01
CA ALA A 162 10.06 17.12 11.12
C ALA A 162 11.33 17.93 11.39
N GLU A 163 11.98 18.47 10.36
CA GLU A 163 13.13 19.36 10.52
C GLU A 163 12.75 20.69 11.17
N VAL A 164 11.59 21.25 10.82
CA VAL A 164 11.07 22.46 11.47
C VAL A 164 10.74 22.20 12.95
N LEU A 165 10.15 21.04 13.26
CA LEU A 165 9.73 20.71 14.64
C LEU A 165 10.88 20.29 15.56
N PHE A 166 11.83 19.48 15.06
CA PHE A 166 12.85 18.84 15.89
C PHE A 166 14.29 19.11 15.42
N GLY A 167 14.47 20.05 14.50
CA GLY A 167 15.76 20.35 13.88
C GLY A 167 16.26 19.21 12.98
N LYS A 168 17.54 19.24 12.60
CA LYS A 168 18.17 18.22 11.73
C LYS A 168 17.99 16.78 12.23
N GLY A 169 17.93 16.58 13.56
CA GLY A 169 17.66 15.28 14.16
C GLY A 169 16.26 14.73 13.83
N GLY A 170 15.27 15.60 13.65
CA GLY A 170 13.91 15.25 13.23
C GLY A 170 13.84 14.69 11.82
N GLY A 171 14.54 15.32 10.87
CA GLY A 171 14.63 14.83 9.49
C GLY A 171 15.26 13.44 9.42
N ILE A 172 16.34 13.22 10.18
CA ILE A 172 16.99 11.90 10.33
C ILE A 172 16.01 10.88 10.93
N PHE A 173 15.35 11.22 12.03
CA PHE A 173 14.41 10.34 12.73
C PHE A 173 13.24 9.94 11.84
N LEU A 174 12.63 10.89 11.14
CA LEU A 174 11.53 10.60 10.24
C LEU A 174 11.98 9.74 9.06
N THR A 175 13.12 10.07 8.45
CA THR A 175 13.63 9.31 7.30
C THR A 175 13.93 7.86 7.68
N ALA A 176 14.52 7.61 8.85
CA ALA A 176 14.69 6.27 9.40
C ALA A 176 13.34 5.56 9.62
N GLY A 177 12.35 6.29 10.14
CA GLY A 177 10.98 5.81 10.29
C GLY A 177 10.30 5.42 8.97
N ILE A 178 10.50 6.21 7.92
CA ILE A 178 10.02 5.90 6.56
C ILE A 178 10.69 4.63 6.05
N MET A 179 12.00 4.46 6.24
CA MET A 179 12.69 3.22 5.85
C MET A 179 12.12 1.98 6.56
N VAL A 180 11.82 2.07 7.86
CA VAL A 180 11.13 0.99 8.61
C VAL A 180 9.73 0.73 8.04
N SER A 181 9.00 1.78 7.68
CA SER A 181 7.67 1.67 7.06
C SER A 181 7.72 0.94 5.73
N VAL A 182 8.63 1.34 4.85
CA VAL A 182 8.83 0.76 3.52
C VAL A 182 9.30 -0.71 3.63
N PHE A 183 10.20 -1.00 4.58
CA PHE A 183 10.63 -2.37 4.87
C PHE A 183 9.46 -3.25 5.32
N GLY A 184 8.62 -2.75 6.22
CA GLY A 184 7.39 -3.43 6.65
C GLY A 184 6.39 -3.62 5.52
N ALA A 185 6.21 -2.62 4.66
CA ALA A 185 5.32 -2.72 3.50
C ALA A 185 5.83 -3.78 2.52
N LEU A 186 7.14 -3.80 2.23
CA LEU A 186 7.79 -4.80 1.39
C LEU A 186 7.53 -6.22 1.91
N ASN A 187 7.72 -6.45 3.21
CA ASN A 187 7.41 -7.72 3.86
C ASN A 187 5.93 -8.11 3.73
N GLY A 188 5.01 -7.19 4.06
CA GLY A 188 3.57 -7.44 3.97
C GLY A 188 3.10 -7.79 2.55
N TYR A 189 3.60 -7.07 1.55
CA TYR A 189 3.33 -7.37 0.14
C TYR A 189 3.91 -8.72 -0.27
N LEU A 190 5.16 -9.03 0.11
CA LEU A 190 5.78 -10.32 -0.23
C LEU A 190 5.00 -11.49 0.39
N MET A 191 4.52 -11.34 1.63
CA MET A 191 3.65 -12.32 2.25
C MET A 191 2.35 -12.45 1.43
N THR A 192 1.54 -11.40 1.39
CA THR A 192 0.19 -11.49 0.83
C THR A 192 0.14 -11.84 -0.67
N ALA A 193 1.10 -11.37 -1.47
CA ALA A 193 1.11 -11.59 -2.92
C ALA A 193 1.46 -13.03 -3.33
N ALA A 194 2.26 -13.77 -2.54
CA ALA A 194 2.61 -15.16 -2.86
C ALA A 194 1.41 -16.11 -2.89
N ARG A 195 0.30 -15.75 -2.24
CA ARG A 195 -0.89 -16.61 -2.11
C ARG A 195 -1.67 -16.72 -3.42
N VAL A 196 -1.60 -15.71 -4.29
CA VAL A 196 -2.27 -15.71 -5.59
C VAL A 196 -1.67 -16.77 -6.53
N PRO A 197 -0.36 -16.74 -6.86
CA PRO A 197 0.25 -17.76 -7.72
C PRO A 197 0.22 -19.15 -7.08
N GLN A 198 0.26 -19.26 -5.75
CA GLN A 198 0.05 -20.52 -5.06
C GLN A 198 -1.35 -21.09 -5.34
N ALA A 199 -2.41 -20.31 -5.11
CA ALA A 199 -3.79 -20.74 -5.31
C ALA A 199 -4.09 -21.05 -6.79
N MET A 200 -3.50 -20.32 -7.73
CA MET A 200 -3.59 -20.64 -9.16
C MET A 200 -2.85 -21.93 -9.50
N GLY A 201 -1.69 -22.17 -8.87
CA GLY A 201 -0.94 -23.42 -9.03
C GLY A 201 -1.65 -24.65 -8.44
N GLU A 202 -2.38 -24.48 -7.33
CA GLU A 202 -3.24 -25.54 -6.77
C GLU A 202 -4.42 -25.90 -7.67
N ARG A 203 -4.81 -25.01 -8.60
CA ARG A 203 -5.92 -25.18 -9.54
C ARG A 203 -5.48 -25.52 -10.96
N ASP A 204 -4.20 -25.82 -11.16
CA ASP A 204 -3.59 -26.09 -12.48
C ASP A 204 -3.80 -24.96 -13.52
N GLN A 205 -3.88 -23.70 -13.07
CA GLN A 205 -4.17 -22.54 -13.92
C GLN A 205 -2.91 -21.83 -14.45
N LEU A 206 -1.72 -22.24 -14.01
CA LEU A 206 -0.44 -21.64 -14.41
C LEU A 206 0.52 -22.67 -15.04
N PRO A 207 1.44 -22.23 -15.92
CA PRO A 207 2.60 -23.06 -16.23
C PRO A 207 3.38 -23.35 -14.94
N PHE A 208 3.90 -24.57 -14.78
CA PHE A 208 4.56 -25.04 -13.55
C PHE A 208 3.68 -25.08 -12.29
N SER A 209 2.36 -25.20 -12.45
CA SER A 209 1.37 -25.28 -11.35
C SER A 209 1.75 -26.25 -10.23
N ARG A 210 2.24 -27.45 -10.58
CA ARG A 210 2.71 -28.47 -9.61
C ARG A 210 3.85 -27.99 -8.69
N ILE A 211 4.65 -27.03 -9.15
CA ILE A 211 5.75 -26.45 -8.39
C ILE A 211 5.23 -25.26 -7.57
N LEU A 212 4.47 -24.36 -8.19
CA LEU A 212 3.97 -23.13 -7.55
C LEU A 212 2.92 -23.38 -6.47
N GLY A 213 2.04 -24.37 -6.66
CA GLY A 213 1.02 -24.74 -5.68
C GLY A 213 1.56 -25.56 -4.50
N ARG A 214 2.84 -25.97 -4.53
CA ARG A 214 3.40 -26.84 -3.49
C ARG A 214 3.83 -26.04 -2.27
N VAL A 215 3.24 -26.36 -1.12
CA VAL A 215 3.72 -25.89 0.19
C VAL A 215 4.92 -26.72 0.63
N HIS A 216 5.96 -26.05 1.15
CA HIS A 216 7.17 -26.73 1.59
C HIS A 216 6.88 -27.67 2.77
N PRO A 217 7.24 -28.97 2.72
CA PRO A 217 6.79 -29.97 3.70
C PRO A 217 7.28 -29.72 5.14
N ARG A 218 8.53 -29.24 5.30
CA ARG A 218 9.11 -28.92 6.63
C ARG A 218 8.73 -27.53 7.14
N LEU A 219 8.89 -26.50 6.30
CA LEU A 219 8.69 -25.09 6.67
C LEU A 219 7.22 -24.67 6.66
N ARG A 220 6.33 -25.41 5.99
CA ARG A 220 4.91 -25.07 5.79
C ARG A 220 4.69 -23.68 5.16
N THR A 221 5.66 -23.23 4.35
CA THR A 221 5.63 -21.95 3.64
C THR A 221 5.46 -22.17 2.13
N PRO A 222 4.84 -21.22 1.40
CA PRO A 222 4.73 -21.30 -0.06
C PRO A 222 6.03 -20.82 -0.73
N ALA A 223 7.14 -21.51 -0.45
CA ALA A 223 8.48 -21.09 -0.83
C ALA A 223 8.64 -20.86 -2.34
N ASN A 224 8.07 -21.73 -3.17
CA ASN A 224 8.18 -21.61 -4.64
C ASN A 224 7.45 -20.37 -5.16
N ALA A 225 6.27 -20.06 -4.62
CA ALA A 225 5.52 -18.85 -4.97
C ALA A 225 6.25 -17.59 -4.51
N LEU A 226 6.86 -17.61 -3.31
CA LEU A 226 7.69 -16.52 -2.78
C LEU A 226 8.92 -16.25 -3.66
N ILE A 227 9.60 -17.31 -4.12
CA ILE A 227 10.77 -17.20 -5.00
C ILE A 227 10.33 -16.65 -6.36
N PHE A 228 9.27 -17.20 -6.95
CA PHE A 228 8.77 -16.78 -8.26
C PHE A 228 8.45 -15.28 -8.32
N GLN A 229 7.67 -14.77 -7.35
CA GLN A 229 7.37 -13.33 -7.31
C GLN A 229 8.63 -12.47 -7.07
N SER A 230 9.61 -12.98 -6.32
CA SER A 230 10.84 -12.24 -6.04
C SER A 230 11.73 -12.15 -7.27
N LEU A 231 11.79 -13.21 -8.08
CA LEU A 231 12.47 -13.19 -9.38
C LEU A 231 11.85 -12.14 -10.31
N LEU A 232 10.51 -12.10 -10.41
CA LEU A 232 9.82 -11.05 -11.17
C LEU A 232 10.13 -9.66 -10.63
N ALA A 233 10.13 -9.48 -9.31
CA ALA A 233 10.48 -8.21 -8.69
C ALA A 233 11.92 -7.77 -9.01
N VAL A 234 12.89 -8.70 -9.01
CA VAL A 234 14.28 -8.41 -9.41
C VAL A 234 14.36 -7.95 -10.86
N VAL A 235 13.66 -8.62 -11.79
CA VAL A 235 13.60 -8.20 -13.21
C VAL A 235 13.07 -6.75 -13.31
N TYR A 236 12.01 -6.42 -12.57
CA TYR A 236 11.46 -5.06 -12.55
C TYR A 236 12.39 -4.03 -11.91
N ILE A 237 13.18 -4.40 -10.90
CA ILE A 237 14.18 -3.50 -10.30
C ILE A 237 15.24 -3.11 -11.35
N PHE A 238 15.69 -4.07 -12.16
CA PHE A 238 16.70 -3.80 -13.18
C PHE A 238 16.13 -3.09 -14.41
N SER A 239 14.91 -3.40 -14.83
CA SER A 239 14.29 -2.79 -16.01
C SER A 239 14.06 -1.29 -15.86
N GLY A 240 13.90 -0.77 -14.64
CA GLY A 240 13.67 0.65 -14.39
C GLY A 240 12.31 1.17 -14.88
N THR A 241 11.50 0.32 -15.52
CA THR A 241 10.16 0.62 -16.04
C THR A 241 9.07 0.63 -14.97
N PHE A 242 9.46 0.70 -13.69
CA PHE A 242 8.58 0.51 -12.55
C PHE A 242 7.45 1.56 -12.46
N ASN A 243 7.76 2.85 -12.63
CA ASN A 243 6.77 3.92 -12.55
C ASN A 243 5.73 3.76 -13.67
N THR A 244 6.18 3.51 -14.89
CA THR A 244 5.30 3.28 -16.05
C THR A 244 4.39 2.07 -15.88
N LEU A 245 4.90 0.95 -15.35
CA LEU A 245 4.09 -0.25 -15.12
C LEU A 245 3.10 -0.08 -13.96
N THR A 246 3.47 0.63 -12.90
CA THR A 246 2.57 0.83 -11.76
C THR A 246 1.43 1.78 -12.11
N ASP A 247 1.72 2.86 -12.84
CA ASP A 247 0.70 3.80 -13.33
C ASP A 247 -0.33 3.06 -14.20
N LEU A 248 0.14 2.20 -15.12
CA LEU A 248 -0.71 1.40 -16.01
C LEU A 248 -1.50 0.32 -15.24
N LEU A 249 -0.91 -0.28 -14.20
CA LEU A 249 -1.57 -1.30 -13.38
C LEU A 249 -2.69 -0.74 -12.51
N VAL A 250 -2.59 0.51 -12.02
CA VAL A 250 -3.64 1.10 -11.18
C VAL A 250 -4.94 1.22 -11.96
N PHE A 251 -4.89 1.70 -13.21
CA PHE A 251 -6.07 1.79 -14.07
C PHE A 251 -6.74 0.43 -14.29
N VAL A 252 -5.96 -0.58 -14.69
CA VAL A 252 -6.44 -1.95 -14.90
C VAL A 252 -7.03 -2.54 -13.62
N LEU A 253 -6.38 -2.32 -12.47
CA LEU A 253 -6.85 -2.78 -11.17
C LEU A 253 -8.20 -2.17 -10.80
N TRP A 254 -8.44 -0.89 -11.10
CA TRP A 254 -9.73 -0.25 -10.88
C TRP A 254 -10.86 -0.78 -11.78
N ILE A 255 -10.55 -1.24 -13.00
CA ILE A 255 -11.51 -1.97 -13.84
C ILE A 255 -11.94 -3.25 -13.11
N PHE A 256 -10.98 -4.07 -12.68
CA PHE A 256 -11.28 -5.32 -11.98
C PHE A 256 -11.99 -5.10 -10.64
N PHE A 257 -11.67 -4.02 -9.92
CA PHE A 257 -12.36 -3.67 -8.68
C PHE A 257 -13.82 -3.31 -8.95
N THR A 258 -14.08 -2.47 -9.94
CA THR A 258 -15.45 -2.07 -10.33
C THR A 258 -16.25 -3.30 -10.76
N MET A 259 -15.66 -4.18 -11.58
CA MET A 259 -16.28 -5.44 -11.98
C MET A 259 -16.53 -6.38 -10.77
N GLY A 260 -15.59 -6.45 -9.83
CA GLY A 260 -15.72 -7.26 -8.62
C GLY A 260 -16.87 -6.79 -7.73
N VAL A 261 -17.02 -5.47 -7.54
CA VAL A 261 -18.15 -4.89 -6.80
C VAL A 261 -19.46 -5.13 -7.54
N PHE A 262 -19.48 -4.98 -8.87
CA PHE A 262 -20.66 -5.32 -9.68
C PHE A 262 -21.06 -6.79 -9.56
N GLY A 263 -20.07 -7.70 -9.47
CA GLY A 263 -20.28 -9.13 -9.24
C GLY A 263 -21.12 -9.44 -8.00
N VAL A 264 -21.15 -8.57 -6.98
CA VAL A 264 -22.00 -8.73 -5.79
C VAL A 264 -23.48 -8.76 -6.15
N PHE A 265 -23.93 -7.96 -7.11
CA PHE A 265 -25.33 -7.96 -7.57
C PHE A 265 -25.70 -9.27 -8.26
N LEU A 266 -24.82 -9.76 -9.14
CA LEU A 266 -25.00 -11.03 -9.84
C LEU A 266 -25.00 -12.22 -8.89
N LEU A 267 -24.04 -12.25 -7.95
CA LEU A 267 -23.90 -13.33 -6.99
C LEU A 267 -25.04 -13.35 -5.98
N ARG A 268 -25.58 -12.20 -5.59
CA ARG A 268 -26.74 -12.15 -4.68
C ARG A 268 -28.02 -12.67 -5.34
N LYS A 269 -28.17 -12.49 -6.66
CA LYS A 269 -29.28 -13.09 -7.43
C LYS A 269 -29.15 -14.61 -7.52
N LYS A 270 -27.93 -15.13 -7.64
CA LYS A 270 -27.65 -16.58 -7.74
C LYS A 270 -27.62 -17.30 -6.39
N ASN A 271 -27.13 -16.64 -5.34
CA ASN A 271 -26.94 -17.20 -4.01
C ASN A 271 -27.72 -16.36 -2.98
N PRO A 272 -28.91 -16.81 -2.54
CA PRO A 272 -29.68 -16.09 -1.54
C PRO A 272 -28.90 -15.98 -0.21
N PRO A 273 -29.14 -14.92 0.60
CA PRO A 273 -28.41 -14.71 1.85
C PRO A 273 -28.59 -15.87 2.83
N GLN A 274 -27.51 -16.55 3.18
CA GLN A 274 -27.50 -17.62 4.18
C GLN A 274 -27.10 -17.10 5.56
N GLU A 275 -27.55 -17.75 6.63
CA GLU A 275 -27.08 -17.49 7.99
C GLU A 275 -25.58 -17.80 8.13
N GLY A 276 -24.87 -17.01 8.92
CA GLY A 276 -23.42 -17.16 9.13
C GLY A 276 -22.51 -16.57 8.04
N ARG A 277 -23.03 -16.16 6.87
CA ARG A 277 -22.27 -15.44 5.84
C ARG A 277 -22.34 -13.93 6.04
N TYR A 278 -21.25 -13.23 5.69
CA TYR A 278 -21.21 -11.77 5.72
C TYR A 278 -22.27 -11.15 4.81
N ARG A 279 -22.93 -10.09 5.29
CA ARG A 279 -23.90 -9.30 4.54
C ARG A 279 -23.40 -7.86 4.46
N VAL A 280 -23.33 -7.32 3.24
CA VAL A 280 -22.90 -5.93 3.02
C VAL A 280 -23.93 -4.99 3.67
N PRO A 281 -23.50 -4.08 4.56
CA PRO A 281 -24.40 -3.11 5.19
C PRO A 281 -24.95 -2.13 4.13
N LEU A 282 -26.18 -1.66 4.33
CA LEU A 282 -26.86 -0.68 3.46
C LEU A 282 -26.95 -1.10 1.98
N TYR A 283 -27.01 -2.40 1.70
CA TYR A 283 -27.27 -2.85 0.34
C TYR A 283 -28.65 -2.37 -0.15
N PRO A 284 -28.78 -1.85 -1.39
CA PRO A 284 -27.78 -1.82 -2.47
C PRO A 284 -26.90 -0.55 -2.55
N ILE A 285 -27.07 0.41 -1.63
CA ILE A 285 -26.41 1.72 -1.67
C ILE A 285 -24.89 1.58 -1.63
N THR A 286 -24.35 0.79 -0.68
CA THR A 286 -22.89 0.67 -0.51
C THR A 286 -22.16 0.19 -1.78
N PRO A 287 -22.59 -0.91 -2.46
CA PRO A 287 -21.98 -1.29 -3.73
C PRO A 287 -22.20 -0.28 -4.87
N ILE A 288 -23.35 0.42 -4.92
CA ILE A 288 -23.59 1.45 -5.94
C ILE A 288 -22.58 2.58 -5.82
N VAL A 289 -22.35 3.08 -4.60
CA VAL A 289 -21.34 4.13 -4.35
C VAL A 289 -19.95 3.66 -4.78
N GLY A 290 -19.59 2.41 -4.50
CA GLY A 290 -18.32 1.82 -4.96
C GLY A 290 -18.19 1.76 -6.47
N ILE A 291 -19.25 1.40 -7.20
CA ILE A 291 -19.25 1.36 -8.67
C ILE A 291 -19.15 2.77 -9.25
N VAL A 292 -19.94 3.72 -8.74
CA VAL A 292 -19.91 5.12 -9.19
C VAL A 292 -18.52 5.73 -8.95
N GLY A 293 -17.93 5.50 -7.78
CA GLY A 293 -16.57 5.93 -7.47
C GLY A 293 -15.53 5.29 -8.39
N GLY A 294 -15.62 3.98 -8.63
CA GLY A 294 -14.73 3.26 -9.55
C GLY A 294 -14.82 3.80 -10.99
N ILE A 295 -16.04 4.03 -11.50
CA ILE A 295 -16.26 4.62 -12.82
C ILE A 295 -15.70 6.04 -12.90
N TYR A 296 -15.92 6.86 -11.86
CA TYR A 296 -15.38 8.21 -11.80
C TYR A 296 -13.85 8.21 -11.90
N ILE A 297 -13.19 7.32 -11.16
CA ILE A 297 -11.73 7.15 -11.21
C ILE A 297 -11.28 6.78 -12.61
N LEU A 298 -11.91 5.79 -13.25
CA LEU A 298 -11.56 5.35 -14.60
C LEU A 298 -11.72 6.48 -15.63
N ILE A 299 -12.84 7.22 -15.59
CA ILE A 299 -13.07 8.37 -16.46
C ILE A 299 -12.02 9.45 -16.21
N SER A 300 -11.74 9.75 -14.94
CA SER A 300 -10.74 10.76 -14.58
C SER A 300 -9.35 10.39 -15.07
N THR A 301 -8.92 9.13 -14.96
CA THR A 301 -7.60 8.70 -15.45
C THR A 301 -7.51 8.90 -16.96
N ILE A 302 -8.53 8.47 -17.72
CA ILE A 302 -8.58 8.61 -19.17
C ILE A 302 -8.50 10.07 -19.61
N VAL A 303 -9.21 10.97 -18.92
CA VAL A 303 -9.25 12.39 -19.25
C VAL A 303 -7.95 13.10 -18.86
N SER A 304 -7.35 12.74 -17.72
CA SER A 304 -6.18 13.42 -17.18
C SER A 304 -4.86 12.95 -17.78
N ASP A 305 -4.72 11.66 -18.12
CA ASP A 305 -3.47 11.12 -18.67
C ASP A 305 -3.74 9.97 -19.68
N PRO A 306 -4.22 10.29 -20.90
CA PRO A 306 -4.66 9.29 -21.88
C PRO A 306 -3.55 8.37 -22.40
N VAL A 307 -2.28 8.79 -22.27
CA VAL A 307 -1.11 8.05 -22.77
C VAL A 307 -0.60 7.03 -21.75
N ARG A 308 -0.94 7.21 -20.46
CA ARG A 308 -0.58 6.31 -19.34
C ARG A 308 -1.76 5.50 -18.79
N SER A 309 -2.97 5.73 -19.33
CA SER A 309 -4.20 4.98 -19.03
C SER A 309 -4.28 3.65 -19.76
#